data_AF-A0A2D5EM51-F1
#
_entry.id   AF-A0A2D5EM51-F1
#
_cell.length_a   1.000
_cell.length_b   1.000
_cell.length_c   1.000
_cell.angle_alpha   90.00
_cell.angle_beta   90.00
_cell.angle_gamma   90.00
#
_symmetry.space_group_name_H-M   'P 1'
#
loop_
_entity.id
_entity.type
_entity.pdbx_description
1 polymer ?
#
loop_
_entity_poly.entity_id
_entity_poly.type
_entity_poly.pdbx_seq_one_letter_code
_entity_poly.pdbx_strand_id
1 'polypeptide(L)'
;MSDRAKNGPKPGASKRASPKRGGPKPPRKPPRRPNARAVATEVLFRVQTDGAWAAPTLDAAIGRARLDARDAALATAIVYGALRVLPSLDAALDTHLKRPGDLDDWTRAALRVAAFQIRHLPRVPPRAAVHEAVDIVRAKRGRLAGLTNAVLRKLRRPEDAAPPTRLEVPTWVAAKLEASLGAERAETYLASRPLPPPIDLRVEGDRATWAETLRAAAPDAQVEEGVAPRALHVRQAGDPRALPGWEEGAFTVQEQGSQLLGALLGATAGERVLDACAGRGGKTTQLARAVGDGGEVVAADLHEARLEQIEAACARLGLGAELELVPLDWTVGDGGLAPSFDRALVDAPCSG
;
A
#
# COMPACT_ATOMS: atom_id res chain seq x y z
N MET A 1 91.96 31.79 -41.57
CA MET A 1 93.00 31.47 -40.57
C MET A 1 92.36 31.74 -39.21
N SER A 2 92.19 30.85 -38.25
CA SER A 2 92.69 29.52 -37.98
C SER A 2 91.60 28.75 -37.21
N ASP A 3 91.80 27.44 -37.17
CA ASP A 3 90.89 26.33 -36.93
C ASP A 3 90.80 25.89 -35.44
N ARG A 4 89.81 25.03 -35.15
CA ARG A 4 89.66 24.06 -34.02
C ARG A 4 89.11 24.55 -32.66
N ALA A 5 88.31 23.80 -31.88
CA ALA A 5 87.56 22.55 -32.05
C ALA A 5 86.71 22.27 -30.78
N LYS A 6 85.51 21.69 -30.99
CA LYS A 6 84.79 20.67 -30.17
C LYS A 6 84.52 20.91 -28.67
N ASN A 7 83.22 20.92 -28.31
CA ASN A 7 82.67 20.08 -27.23
C ASN A 7 81.17 19.81 -27.45
N GLY A 8 80.79 18.53 -27.40
CA GLY A 8 79.47 18.00 -27.77
C GLY A 8 78.36 18.19 -26.73
N PRO A 9 77.10 17.88 -27.10
CA PRO A 9 75.93 18.19 -26.28
C PRO A 9 75.63 17.11 -25.21
N LYS A 10 75.25 17.58 -24.02
CA LYS A 10 74.77 16.76 -22.89
C LYS A 10 73.37 16.17 -23.17
N PRO A 11 73.10 14.89 -22.86
CA PRO A 11 71.73 14.36 -22.93
C PRO A 11 70.93 14.72 -21.67
N GLY A 12 69.86 15.50 -21.86
CA GLY A 12 68.85 15.75 -20.83
C GLY A 12 67.93 14.54 -20.66
N ALA A 13 68.03 13.88 -19.51
CA ALA A 13 67.17 12.76 -19.15
C ALA A 13 65.72 13.22 -18.86
N SER A 14 64.80 12.86 -19.74
CA SER A 14 63.35 12.95 -19.52
C SER A 14 62.92 11.89 -18.50
N LYS A 15 62.59 12.30 -17.27
CA LYS A 15 61.91 11.43 -16.30
C LYS A 15 60.43 11.31 -16.69
N ARG A 16 60.09 10.27 -17.46
CA ARG A 16 58.70 9.82 -17.64
C ARG A 16 58.16 9.32 -16.29
N ALA A 17 57.14 9.99 -15.77
CA ALA A 17 56.39 9.52 -14.62
C ALA A 17 55.57 8.28 -14.99
N SER A 18 55.81 7.17 -14.31
CA SER A 18 55.04 5.92 -14.45
C SER A 18 53.57 6.14 -14.01
N PRO A 19 52.58 5.55 -14.70
CA PRO A 19 51.20 5.64 -14.27
C PRO A 19 51.01 4.83 -12.99
N LYS A 20 50.52 5.48 -11.92
CA LYS A 20 50.10 4.79 -10.70
C LYS A 20 49.01 3.77 -11.06
N ARG A 21 49.37 2.48 -11.03
CA ARG A 21 48.41 1.38 -11.11
C ARG A 21 47.44 1.53 -9.95
N GLY A 22 46.20 1.95 -10.24
CA GLY A 22 45.12 1.96 -9.28
C GLY A 22 44.90 0.54 -8.76
N GLY A 23 45.03 0.37 -7.44
CA GLY A 23 44.75 -0.91 -6.79
C GLY A 23 43.33 -1.39 -7.09
N PRO A 24 43.06 -2.71 -6.95
CA PRO A 24 41.75 -3.27 -7.19
C PRO A 24 40.69 -2.50 -6.39
N LYS A 25 39.65 -2.02 -7.08
CA LYS A 25 38.47 -1.43 -6.41
C LYS A 25 37.97 -2.46 -5.39
N PRO A 26 37.65 -2.05 -4.15
CA PRO A 26 37.14 -2.97 -3.15
C PRO A 26 35.92 -3.71 -3.72
N PRO A 27 35.74 -4.99 -3.35
CA PRO A 27 34.63 -5.80 -3.84
C PRO A 27 33.32 -5.04 -3.58
N ARG A 28 32.49 -4.90 -4.62
CA ARG A 28 31.16 -4.32 -4.49
C ARG A 28 30.43 -5.10 -3.42
N LYS A 29 30.06 -4.43 -2.31
CA LYS A 29 29.24 -5.03 -1.26
C LYS A 29 28.01 -5.68 -1.92
N PRO A 30 27.59 -6.88 -1.47
CA PRO A 30 26.38 -7.49 -1.99
C PRO A 30 25.22 -6.49 -1.88
N PRO A 31 24.29 -6.47 -2.85
CA PRO A 31 23.17 -5.55 -2.80
C PRO A 31 22.45 -5.72 -1.47
N ARG A 32 22.38 -4.64 -0.68
CA ARG A 32 21.62 -4.64 0.58
C ARG A 32 20.18 -4.99 0.24
N ARG A 33 19.57 -5.88 1.03
CA ARG A 33 18.12 -6.14 0.93
C ARG A 33 17.37 -4.80 1.03
N PRO A 34 16.31 -4.58 0.23
CA PRO A 34 15.51 -3.38 0.32
C PRO A 34 14.98 -3.21 1.74
N ASN A 35 15.18 -2.05 2.34
CA ASN A 35 14.57 -1.70 3.63
C ASN A 35 13.17 -1.10 3.42
N ALA A 36 12.45 -0.81 4.51
CA ALA A 36 11.13 -0.20 4.49
C ALA A 36 11.01 1.05 3.58
N ARG A 37 12.04 1.90 3.54
CA ARG A 37 12.05 3.15 2.75
C ARG A 37 12.24 2.90 1.26
N ALA A 38 13.08 1.92 0.92
CA ALA A 38 13.25 1.49 -0.46
C ALA A 38 11.97 0.85 -1.00
N VAL A 39 11.30 0.02 -0.20
CA VAL A 39 9.98 -0.53 -0.51
C VAL A 39 8.95 0.57 -0.69
N ALA A 40 8.83 1.50 0.26
CA ALA A 40 7.90 2.62 0.14
C ALA A 40 8.16 3.51 -1.09
N THR A 41 9.43 3.74 -1.43
CA THR A 41 9.82 4.51 -2.63
C THR A 41 9.36 3.80 -3.90
N GLU A 42 9.58 2.48 -3.99
CA GLU A 42 9.14 1.67 -5.12
C GLU A 42 7.61 1.67 -5.26
N VAL A 43 6.88 1.55 -4.14
CA VAL A 43 5.42 1.58 -4.15
C VAL A 43 4.90 2.95 -4.62
N LEU A 44 5.37 4.05 -4.03
CA LEU A 44 4.94 5.39 -4.45
C LEU A 44 5.31 5.71 -5.91
N PHE A 45 6.47 5.23 -6.37
CA PHE A 45 6.87 5.34 -7.77
C PHE A 45 5.85 4.65 -8.69
N ARG A 46 5.52 3.38 -8.42
CA ARG A 46 4.56 2.62 -9.23
C ARG A 46 3.13 3.16 -9.18
N VAL A 47 2.68 3.65 -8.03
CA VAL A 47 1.39 4.33 -7.91
C VAL A 47 1.35 5.55 -8.84
N GLN A 48 2.44 6.31 -8.89
CA GLN A 48 2.53 7.51 -9.74
C GLN A 48 2.66 7.18 -11.23
N THR A 49 3.50 6.21 -11.61
CA THR A 49 3.85 5.96 -13.03
C THR A 49 2.92 4.96 -13.70
N ASP A 50 2.49 3.93 -12.98
CA ASP A 50 1.76 2.79 -13.54
C ASP A 50 0.26 2.87 -13.22
N GLY A 51 -0.17 3.86 -12.43
CA GLY A 51 -1.53 3.91 -11.87
C GLY A 51 -1.84 2.72 -10.96
N ALA A 52 -0.81 2.08 -10.39
CA ALA A 52 -0.97 0.86 -9.61
C ALA A 52 -1.70 1.12 -8.28
N TRP A 53 -2.57 0.19 -7.87
CA TRP A 53 -3.24 0.25 -6.57
C TRP A 53 -2.25 0.08 -5.42
N ALA A 54 -2.28 1.00 -4.45
CA ALA A 54 -1.29 1.06 -3.38
C ALA A 54 -1.24 -0.21 -2.51
N ALA A 55 -2.40 -0.73 -2.09
CA ALA A 55 -2.49 -1.90 -1.21
C ALA A 55 -1.85 -3.18 -1.79
N PRO A 56 -2.29 -3.71 -2.96
CA PRO A 56 -1.68 -4.92 -3.52
C PRO A 56 -0.22 -4.69 -3.94
N THR A 57 0.14 -3.47 -4.35
CA THR A 57 1.52 -3.11 -4.70
C THR A 57 2.44 -3.15 -3.48
N LEU A 58 1.96 -2.65 -2.33
CA LEU A 58 2.67 -2.67 -1.07
C LEU A 58 2.84 -4.09 -0.53
N ASP A 59 1.76 -4.89 -0.49
CA ASP A 59 1.81 -6.27 0.00
C ASP A 59 2.82 -7.12 -0.78
N ALA A 60 2.76 -7.05 -2.12
CA ALA A 60 3.70 -7.74 -2.98
C ALA A 60 5.15 -7.27 -2.78
N ALA A 61 5.36 -5.97 -2.55
CA ALA A 61 6.69 -5.40 -2.32
C ALA A 61 7.27 -5.78 -0.95
N ILE A 62 6.45 -5.81 0.10
CA ILE A 62 6.81 -6.28 1.44
C ILE A 62 7.22 -7.76 1.39
N GLY A 63 6.39 -8.61 0.79
CA GLY A 63 6.67 -10.04 0.66
C GLY A 63 7.94 -10.32 -0.14
N ARG A 64 8.12 -9.66 -1.28
CA ARG A 64 9.34 -9.79 -2.12
C ARG A 64 10.60 -9.34 -1.38
N ALA A 65 10.52 -8.27 -0.60
CA ALA A 65 11.66 -7.77 0.19
C ALA A 65 11.91 -8.59 1.46
N ARG A 66 10.94 -9.41 1.89
CA ARG A 66 10.95 -10.17 3.15
C ARG A 66 11.21 -9.25 4.34
N LEU A 67 10.49 -8.13 4.40
CA LEU A 67 10.56 -7.22 5.54
C LEU A 67 10.06 -7.94 6.81
N ASP A 68 10.68 -7.66 7.94
CA ASP A 68 10.11 -8.04 9.24
C ASP A 68 8.88 -7.19 9.57
N ALA A 69 8.15 -7.55 10.63
CA ALA A 69 6.93 -6.86 11.04
C ALA A 69 7.14 -5.35 11.29
N ARG A 70 8.30 -4.97 11.83
CA ARG A 70 8.62 -3.58 12.15
C ARG A 70 8.85 -2.77 10.88
N ASP A 71 9.63 -3.30 9.94
CA ASP A 71 9.92 -2.64 8.67
C ASP A 71 8.68 -2.62 7.76
N ALA A 72 7.86 -3.68 7.78
CA ALA A 72 6.57 -3.72 7.10
C ALA A 72 5.64 -2.63 7.65
N ALA A 73 5.50 -2.51 8.97
CA ALA A 73 4.70 -1.45 9.59
C ALA A 73 5.19 -0.04 9.23
N LEU A 74 6.51 0.17 9.20
CA LEU A 74 7.09 1.45 8.77
C LEU A 74 6.81 1.74 7.30
N ALA A 75 6.95 0.75 6.40
CA ALA A 75 6.65 0.91 4.98
C ALA A 75 5.16 1.26 4.77
N THR A 76 4.27 0.55 5.45
CA THR A 76 2.81 0.80 5.45
C THR A 76 2.46 2.21 5.92
N ALA A 77 3.02 2.62 7.06
CA ALA A 77 2.80 3.96 7.59
C ALA A 77 3.29 5.06 6.63
N ILE A 78 4.44 4.86 5.98
CA ILE A 78 5.00 5.81 5.01
C ILE A 78 4.14 5.88 3.75
N VAL A 79 3.77 4.75 3.15
CA VAL A 79 3.04 4.73 1.87
C VAL A 79 1.66 5.37 2.04
N TYR A 80 0.85 4.86 2.98
CA TYR A 80 -0.51 5.39 3.16
C TYR A 80 -0.49 6.81 3.72
N GLY A 81 0.45 7.12 4.60
CA GLY A 81 0.58 8.47 5.13
C GLY A 81 1.02 9.48 4.07
N ALA A 82 1.98 9.13 3.21
CA ALA A 82 2.42 10.02 2.14
C ALA A 82 1.32 10.25 1.10
N LEU A 83 0.56 9.21 0.72
CA LEU A 83 -0.58 9.36 -0.21
C LEU A 83 -1.69 10.23 0.40
N ARG A 84 -1.92 10.14 1.71
CA ARG A 84 -2.96 10.88 2.42
C ARG A 84 -2.77 12.39 2.43
N VAL A 85 -1.52 12.85 2.48
CA VAL A 85 -1.16 14.28 2.50
C VAL A 85 -0.25 14.65 1.33
N LEU A 86 -0.45 13.97 0.19
CA LEU A 86 0.39 14.12 -0.99
C LEU A 86 0.44 15.59 -1.48
N PRO A 87 -0.69 16.33 -1.58
CA PRO A 87 -0.66 17.74 -1.98
C PRO A 87 0.22 18.60 -1.08
N SER A 88 0.08 18.52 0.24
CA SER A 88 0.90 19.29 1.19
C SER A 88 2.37 18.87 1.16
N LEU A 89 2.66 17.57 0.98
CA LEU A 89 4.04 17.09 0.84
C LEU A 89 4.71 17.63 -0.41
N ASP A 90 4.02 17.59 -1.55
CA ASP A 90 4.55 18.12 -2.81
C ASP A 90 4.74 19.64 -2.72
N ALA A 91 3.79 20.39 -2.17
CA ALA A 91 3.93 21.84 -1.98
C ALA A 91 5.17 22.19 -1.12
N ALA A 92 5.41 21.45 -0.04
CA ALA A 92 6.58 21.64 0.82
C ALA A 92 7.90 21.31 0.10
N LEU A 93 7.93 20.27 -0.74
CA LEU A 93 9.09 19.88 -1.53
C LEU A 93 9.38 20.88 -2.65
N ASP A 94 8.34 21.28 -3.38
CA ASP A 94 8.44 22.11 -4.57
C ASP A 94 8.93 23.53 -4.23
N THR A 95 8.66 24.03 -3.02
CA THR A 95 9.24 25.28 -2.49
C THR A 95 10.78 25.29 -2.49
N HIS A 96 11.42 24.12 -2.51
CA HIS A 96 12.88 23.98 -2.50
C HIS A 96 13.47 23.50 -3.84
N LEU A 97 12.63 23.34 -4.87
CA LEU A 97 13.01 22.91 -6.20
C LEU A 97 12.86 24.07 -7.19
N LYS A 98 13.90 24.33 -8.00
CA LYS A 98 13.84 25.39 -9.03
C LYS A 98 12.91 25.04 -10.19
N ARG A 99 12.87 23.77 -10.57
CA ARG A 99 12.04 23.24 -11.67
C ARG A 99 11.40 21.93 -11.20
N PRO A 100 10.33 22.01 -10.38
CA PRO A 100 9.72 20.82 -9.81
C PRO A 100 9.20 19.83 -10.86
N GLY A 101 8.67 20.33 -11.99
CA GLY A 101 8.16 19.49 -13.08
C GLY A 101 9.25 18.70 -13.85
N ASP A 102 10.51 19.10 -13.77
CA ASP A 102 11.63 18.42 -14.44
C ASP A 102 12.20 17.26 -13.59
N LEU A 103 11.72 17.08 -12.36
CA LEU A 103 12.23 16.05 -11.45
C LEU A 103 11.67 14.68 -11.83
N ASP A 104 12.55 13.69 -11.98
CA ASP A 104 12.12 12.34 -12.32
C ASP A 104 11.31 11.67 -11.19
N ASP A 105 10.33 10.85 -11.57
CA ASP A 105 9.36 10.24 -10.66
C ASP A 105 10.01 9.40 -9.55
N TRP A 106 11.13 8.73 -9.84
CA TRP A 106 11.84 7.96 -8.82
C TRP A 106 12.39 8.86 -7.71
N THR A 107 13.02 9.97 -8.09
CA THR A 107 13.56 10.93 -7.12
C THR A 107 12.43 11.64 -6.38
N ARG A 108 11.32 11.96 -7.06
CA ARG A 108 10.12 12.53 -6.44
C ARG A 108 9.51 11.58 -5.41
N ALA A 109 9.37 10.30 -5.72
CA ALA A 109 8.91 9.28 -4.77
C ALA A 109 9.81 9.18 -3.53
N ALA A 110 11.14 9.16 -3.71
CA ALA A 110 12.08 9.11 -2.60
C ALA A 110 12.03 10.38 -1.72
N LEU A 111 11.84 11.55 -2.34
CA LEU A 111 11.63 12.80 -1.63
C LEU A 111 10.35 12.78 -0.80
N ARG A 112 9.23 12.31 -1.36
CA ARG A 112 7.95 12.16 -0.64
C ARG A 112 8.07 11.22 0.56
N VAL A 113 8.74 10.07 0.39
CA VAL A 113 9.04 9.13 1.49
C VAL A 113 9.80 9.81 2.64
N ALA A 114 10.85 10.58 2.34
CA ALA A 114 11.62 11.26 3.38
C ALA A 114 10.88 12.46 3.97
N ALA A 115 10.20 13.26 3.15
CA ALA A 115 9.42 14.40 3.59
C ALA A 115 8.31 13.99 4.57
N PHE A 116 7.59 12.90 4.27
CA PHE A 116 6.59 12.35 5.17
C PHE A 116 7.20 11.96 6.53
N GLN A 117 8.31 11.23 6.53
CA GLN A 117 9.01 10.88 7.78
C GLN A 117 9.47 12.11 8.57
N ILE A 118 10.01 13.12 7.89
CA ILE A 118 10.49 14.35 8.54
C ILE A 118 9.32 15.10 9.19
N ARG A 119 8.18 15.22 8.50
CA ARG A 119 7.06 16.07 8.92
C ARG A 119 6.05 15.38 9.83
N HIS A 120 5.89 14.06 9.72
CA HIS A 120 4.76 13.35 10.34
C HIS A 120 5.15 12.18 11.25
N LEU A 121 6.42 11.74 11.22
CA LEU A 121 6.89 10.64 12.08
C LEU A 121 7.89 11.16 13.12
N PRO A 122 7.42 11.67 14.29
CA PRO A 122 8.28 12.31 15.29
C PRO A 122 9.37 11.35 15.82
N ARG A 123 9.07 10.06 15.89
CA ARG A 123 10.00 9.00 16.32
C ARG A 123 11.16 8.74 15.34
N VAL A 124 11.05 9.19 14.08
CA VAL A 124 12.11 9.01 13.08
C VAL A 124 13.03 10.23 13.08
N PRO A 125 14.35 10.11 13.34
CA PRO A 125 15.27 11.23 13.25
C PRO A 125 15.35 11.78 11.82
N PRO A 126 15.22 13.11 11.58
CA PRO A 126 15.30 13.69 10.23
C PRO A 126 16.57 13.31 9.47
N ARG A 127 17.72 13.30 10.16
CA ARG A 127 19.01 12.88 9.57
C ARG A 127 18.98 11.47 8.97
N ALA A 128 18.24 10.55 9.59
CA ALA A 128 18.13 9.17 9.11
C ALA A 128 17.26 9.11 7.86
N ALA A 129 16.13 9.82 7.85
CA ALA A 129 15.27 9.93 6.67
C ALA A 129 16.01 10.53 5.47
N VAL A 130 16.80 11.59 5.70
CA VAL A 130 17.65 12.22 4.68
C VAL A 130 18.71 11.24 4.15
N HIS A 131 19.47 10.61 5.05
CA HIS A 131 20.55 9.71 4.67
C HIS A 131 20.04 8.55 3.80
N GLU A 132 18.96 7.90 4.23
CA GLU A 132 18.36 6.78 3.50
C GLU A 132 17.83 7.21 2.13
N ALA A 133 17.13 8.34 2.02
CA ALA A 133 16.66 8.84 0.73
C ALA A 133 17.82 9.17 -0.23
N VAL A 134 18.90 9.74 0.29
CA VAL A 134 20.11 10.03 -0.50
C VAL A 134 20.73 8.73 -1.03
N ASP A 135 20.82 7.68 -0.21
CA ASP A 135 21.35 6.39 -0.65
C ASP A 135 20.44 5.71 -1.67
N ILE A 136 19.11 5.75 -1.47
CA ILE A 136 18.11 5.21 -2.42
C ILE A 136 18.20 5.93 -3.77
N VAL A 137 18.26 7.26 -3.77
CA VAL A 137 18.43 8.05 -5.01
C VAL A 137 19.80 7.79 -5.62
N ARG A 138 20.87 7.71 -4.82
CA ARG A 138 22.22 7.45 -5.34
C ARG A 138 22.31 6.13 -6.11
N ALA A 139 21.60 5.10 -5.66
CA ALA A 139 21.61 3.79 -6.28
C ALA A 139 21.03 3.77 -7.71
N LYS A 140 19.94 4.51 -8.00
CA LYS A 140 19.31 4.55 -9.34
C LYS A 140 19.57 5.85 -10.13
N ARG A 141 19.87 6.95 -9.45
CA ARG A 141 19.95 8.33 -9.95
C ARG A 141 21.10 9.10 -9.29
N GLY A 142 22.31 8.54 -9.32
CA GLY A 142 23.52 9.09 -8.67
C GLY A 142 23.70 10.61 -8.73
N ARG A 143 23.46 11.22 -9.90
CA ARG A 143 23.57 12.67 -10.14
C ARG A 143 22.63 13.54 -9.28
N LEU A 144 21.51 12.99 -8.81
CA LEU A 144 20.50 13.71 -8.04
C LEU A 144 20.66 13.56 -6.52
N ALA A 145 21.58 12.73 -6.04
CA ALA A 145 21.81 12.52 -4.61
C ALA A 145 22.15 13.82 -3.85
N GLY A 146 22.92 14.72 -4.48
CA GLY A 146 23.23 16.04 -3.93
C GLY A 146 22.01 16.95 -3.83
N LEU A 147 21.15 16.95 -4.86
CA LEU A 147 19.88 17.67 -4.87
C LEU A 147 18.95 17.15 -3.77
N THR A 148 18.77 15.83 -3.67
CA THR A 148 17.96 15.18 -2.64
C THR A 148 18.37 15.61 -1.23
N ASN A 149 19.68 15.55 -0.93
CA ASN A 149 20.20 16.02 0.35
C ASN A 149 19.92 17.52 0.58
N ALA A 150 20.14 18.36 -0.43
CA ALA A 150 19.95 19.80 -0.32
C ALA A 150 18.48 20.20 -0.10
N VAL A 151 17.53 19.52 -0.77
CA VAL A 151 16.08 19.74 -0.61
C VAL A 151 15.63 19.28 0.76
N LEU A 152 15.93 18.03 1.15
CA LEU A 152 15.42 17.47 2.41
C LEU A 152 16.00 18.15 3.65
N ARG A 153 17.23 18.70 3.59
CA ARG A 153 17.81 19.47 4.69
C ARG A 153 17.14 20.82 4.93
N LYS A 154 16.42 21.35 3.93
CA LYS A 154 15.65 22.60 4.06
C LYS A 154 14.26 22.37 4.65
N LEU A 155 13.76 21.13 4.58
CA LEU A 155 12.49 20.78 5.20
C LEU A 155 12.59 20.90 6.72
N ARG A 156 11.68 21.70 7.28
CA ARG A 156 11.52 21.82 8.73
C ARG A 156 10.54 20.77 9.22
N ARG A 157 10.87 20.16 10.37
CA ARG A 157 9.91 19.39 11.15
C ARG A 157 9.01 20.37 11.91
N PRO A 158 7.68 20.30 11.75
CA PRO A 158 6.74 21.03 12.61
C PRO A 158 6.93 20.64 14.08
N GLU A 159 6.71 21.56 15.01
CA GLU A 159 6.83 21.29 16.45
C GLU A 159 5.80 20.25 16.92
N ASP A 160 4.63 20.27 16.30
CA ASP A 160 3.47 19.40 16.50
C ASP A 160 3.45 18.20 15.53
N ALA A 161 4.61 17.81 14.99
CA ALA A 161 4.72 16.71 14.03
C ALA A 161 4.03 15.42 14.52
N ALA A 162 2.92 15.09 13.88
CA ALA A 162 2.13 13.90 14.15
C ALA A 162 1.68 13.22 12.84
N PRO A 163 1.32 11.93 12.88
CA PRO A 163 0.69 11.27 11.75
C PRO A 163 -0.59 12.04 11.33
N PRO A 164 -0.77 12.34 10.04
CA PRO A 164 -1.91 13.13 9.60
C PRO A 164 -3.22 12.37 9.83
N THR A 165 -4.16 13.05 10.46
CA THR A 165 -5.54 12.57 10.66
C THR A 165 -6.47 12.99 9.53
N ARG A 166 -6.13 14.06 8.81
CA ARG A 166 -6.93 14.57 7.70
C ARG A 166 -6.57 13.87 6.38
N LEU A 167 -7.58 13.57 5.58
CA LEU A 167 -7.43 13.18 4.19
C LEU A 167 -7.36 14.43 3.30
N GLU A 168 -6.24 14.63 2.61
CA GLU A 168 -6.14 15.63 1.55
C GLU A 168 -6.60 14.99 0.23
N VAL A 169 -7.57 15.66 -0.41
CA VAL A 169 -8.13 15.20 -1.68
C VAL A 169 -8.00 16.31 -2.74
N PRO A 170 -7.95 15.96 -4.03
CA PRO A 170 -8.04 16.94 -5.10
C PRO A 170 -9.31 17.80 -4.98
N THR A 171 -9.25 19.06 -5.43
CA THR A 171 -10.35 20.02 -5.32
C THR A 171 -11.67 19.49 -5.89
N TRP A 172 -11.60 18.73 -6.98
CA TRP A 172 -12.81 18.14 -7.59
C TRP A 172 -13.45 17.06 -6.71
N VAL A 173 -12.67 16.30 -5.94
CA VAL A 173 -13.18 15.30 -4.98
C VAL A 173 -13.83 16.02 -3.80
N ALA A 174 -13.18 17.04 -3.26
CA ALA A 174 -13.74 17.85 -2.18
C ALA A 174 -15.10 18.44 -2.58
N ALA A 175 -15.19 19.03 -3.78
CA ALA A 175 -16.42 19.59 -4.31
C ALA A 175 -17.53 18.52 -4.49
N LYS A 176 -17.18 17.31 -4.95
CA LYS A 176 -18.15 16.20 -5.05
C LYS A 176 -18.63 15.73 -3.67
N LEU A 177 -17.74 15.60 -2.69
CA LEU A 177 -18.10 15.23 -1.33
C LEU A 177 -19.04 16.25 -0.70
N GLU A 178 -18.73 17.54 -0.84
CA GLU A 178 -19.58 18.62 -0.33
C GLU A 178 -20.95 18.63 -1.02
N ALA A 179 -21.00 18.45 -2.34
CA ALA A 179 -22.26 18.37 -3.07
C ALA A 179 -23.12 17.16 -2.65
N SER A 180 -22.51 16.03 -2.32
CA SER A 180 -23.24 14.80 -1.94
C SER A 180 -23.62 14.73 -0.46
N LEU A 181 -22.76 15.23 0.44
CA LEU A 181 -22.92 15.07 1.89
C LEU A 181 -23.33 16.37 2.59
N GLY A 182 -23.16 17.52 1.94
CA GLY A 182 -23.16 18.83 2.59
C GLY A 182 -21.82 19.15 3.25
N ALA A 183 -21.54 20.45 3.45
CA ALA A 183 -20.25 20.95 3.93
C ALA A 183 -19.79 20.32 5.26
N GLU A 184 -20.68 20.25 6.26
CA GLU A 184 -20.34 19.72 7.60
C GLU A 184 -19.97 18.23 7.57
N ARG A 185 -20.74 17.41 6.84
CA ARG A 185 -20.49 15.97 6.73
C ARG A 185 -19.28 15.67 5.85
N ALA A 186 -19.07 16.45 4.78
CA ALA A 186 -17.86 16.34 3.95
C ALA A 186 -16.61 16.68 4.76
N GLU A 187 -16.65 17.74 5.56
CA GLU A 187 -15.55 18.11 6.46
C GLU A 187 -15.29 17.00 7.50
N THR A 188 -16.36 16.49 8.13
CA THR A 188 -16.26 15.36 9.07
C THR A 188 -15.64 14.12 8.41
N TYR A 189 -16.03 13.81 7.17
CA TYR A 189 -15.48 12.68 6.41
C TYR A 189 -13.97 12.85 6.16
N LEU A 190 -13.50 14.07 5.90
CA LEU A 190 -12.10 14.35 5.62
C LEU A 190 -11.25 14.48 6.90
N ALA A 191 -11.82 14.90 8.03
CA ALA A 191 -11.07 15.33 9.21
C ALA A 191 -10.43 14.20 10.04
N SER A 192 -11.00 12.99 10.07
CA SER A 192 -10.57 11.92 10.99
C SER A 192 -10.36 10.57 10.31
N ARG A 193 -9.09 10.28 10.06
CA ARG A 193 -8.58 9.01 9.56
C ARG A 193 -7.29 8.70 10.32
N PRO A 194 -7.25 7.72 11.24
CA PRO A 194 -6.00 7.35 11.89
C PRO A 194 -5.03 6.71 10.88
N LEU A 195 -3.74 6.71 11.21
CA LEU A 195 -2.68 5.98 10.49
C LEU A 195 -2.00 4.98 11.44
N PRO A 196 -1.83 3.71 11.04
CA PRO A 196 -2.41 3.09 9.83
C PRO A 196 -3.95 3.11 9.86
N PRO A 197 -4.61 3.02 8.70
CA PRO A 197 -6.07 2.95 8.66
C PRO A 197 -6.57 1.76 9.50
N PRO A 198 -7.74 1.89 10.14
CA PRO A 198 -8.35 0.74 10.78
C PRO A 198 -8.69 -0.32 9.73
N ILE A 199 -8.81 -1.55 10.18
CA ILE A 199 -9.33 -2.66 9.40
C ILE A 199 -10.61 -3.14 10.06
N ASP A 200 -11.50 -3.70 9.27
CA ASP A 200 -12.66 -4.39 9.80
C ASP A 200 -12.54 -5.87 9.51
N LEU A 201 -12.86 -6.67 10.53
CA LEU A 201 -12.91 -8.12 10.44
C LEU A 201 -14.37 -8.54 10.48
N ARG A 202 -14.76 -9.50 9.64
CA ARG A 202 -16.01 -10.24 9.79
C ARG A 202 -15.69 -11.51 10.55
N VAL A 203 -16.18 -11.63 11.78
CA VAL A 203 -15.97 -12.83 12.60
C VAL A 203 -17.00 -13.91 12.30
N GLU A 204 -16.57 -15.16 12.42
CA GLU A 204 -17.29 -16.35 12.00
C GLU A 204 -17.99 -17.02 13.21
N GLY A 205 -17.55 -16.69 14.43
CA GLY A 205 -18.19 -17.05 15.70
C GLY A 205 -18.71 -15.85 16.50
N ASP A 206 -18.80 -16.01 17.84
CA ASP A 206 -19.24 -14.97 18.75
C ASP A 206 -18.32 -13.74 18.77
N ARG A 207 -18.90 -12.56 18.63
CA ARG A 207 -18.16 -11.30 18.45
C ARG A 207 -17.40 -10.89 19.70
N ALA A 208 -17.99 -11.02 20.88
CA ALA A 208 -17.35 -10.64 22.14
C ALA A 208 -16.13 -11.53 22.43
N THR A 209 -16.30 -12.84 22.25
CA THR A 209 -15.25 -13.85 22.43
C THR A 209 -14.05 -13.59 21.52
N TRP A 210 -14.30 -13.31 20.23
CA TRP A 210 -13.22 -12.99 19.29
C TRP A 210 -12.57 -11.64 19.59
N ALA A 211 -13.33 -10.64 20.05
CA ALA A 211 -12.75 -9.38 20.48
C ALA A 211 -11.75 -9.55 21.63
N GLU A 212 -12.09 -10.36 22.63
CA GLU A 212 -11.20 -10.68 23.76
C GLU A 212 -9.96 -11.46 23.30
N THR A 213 -10.15 -12.46 22.44
CA THR A 213 -9.05 -13.27 21.89
C THR A 213 -8.04 -12.40 21.14
N LEU A 214 -8.52 -11.48 20.29
CA LEU A 214 -7.65 -10.59 19.52
C LEU A 214 -6.93 -9.56 20.41
N ARG A 215 -7.60 -9.01 21.43
CA ARG A 215 -6.95 -8.12 22.42
C ARG A 215 -5.86 -8.84 23.21
N ALA A 216 -6.08 -10.10 23.58
CA ALA A 216 -5.08 -10.91 24.28
C ALA A 216 -3.86 -11.22 23.40
N ALA A 217 -4.09 -11.53 22.12
CA ALA A 217 -3.04 -11.86 21.18
C ALA A 217 -2.23 -10.64 20.70
N ALA A 218 -2.86 -9.48 20.61
CA ALA A 218 -2.24 -8.22 20.24
C ALA A 218 -2.57 -7.14 21.29
N PRO A 219 -1.81 -7.04 22.39
CA PRO A 219 -2.10 -6.12 23.49
C PRO A 219 -2.13 -4.63 23.10
N ASP A 220 -1.40 -4.27 22.04
CA ASP A 220 -1.39 -2.91 21.48
C ASP A 220 -2.59 -2.66 20.53
N ALA A 221 -3.35 -3.69 20.18
CA ALA A 221 -4.49 -3.56 19.29
C ALA A 221 -5.70 -2.97 20.01
N GLN A 222 -6.36 -2.02 19.35
CA GLN A 222 -7.66 -1.54 19.78
C GLN A 222 -8.71 -2.32 18.98
N VAL A 223 -9.51 -3.11 19.68
CA VAL A 223 -10.57 -3.94 19.08
C VAL A 223 -11.90 -3.46 19.64
N GLU A 224 -12.76 -2.98 18.76
CA GLU A 224 -14.09 -2.45 19.08
C GLU A 224 -15.14 -3.21 18.28
N GLU A 225 -16.38 -3.26 18.78
CA GLU A 225 -17.47 -3.81 18.00
C GLU A 225 -17.86 -2.84 16.88
N GLY A 226 -18.01 -3.39 15.67
CA GLY A 226 -18.47 -2.63 14.51
C GLY A 226 -19.98 -2.47 14.46
N VAL A 227 -20.41 -1.65 13.50
CA VAL A 227 -21.83 -1.41 13.17
C VAL A 227 -22.46 -2.66 12.57
N ALA A 228 -21.73 -3.39 11.72
CA ALA A 228 -22.25 -4.66 11.19
C ALA A 228 -22.29 -5.74 12.30
N PRO A 229 -23.29 -6.63 12.32
CA PRO A 229 -23.49 -7.59 13.40
C PRO A 229 -22.28 -8.48 13.71
N ARG A 230 -21.45 -8.75 12.69
CA ARG A 230 -20.26 -9.60 12.77
C ARG A 230 -18.96 -8.82 12.67
N ALA A 231 -19.01 -7.49 12.64
CA ALA A 231 -17.84 -6.66 12.46
C ALA A 231 -17.08 -6.46 13.77
N LEU A 232 -15.76 -6.63 13.73
CA LEU A 232 -14.83 -6.06 14.69
C LEU A 232 -14.04 -4.96 13.98
N HIS A 233 -14.06 -3.76 14.54
CA HIS A 233 -13.23 -2.63 14.13
C HIS A 233 -11.88 -2.72 14.85
N VAL A 234 -10.81 -2.92 14.10
CA VAL A 234 -9.49 -3.21 14.65
C VAL A 234 -8.47 -2.17 14.21
N ARG A 235 -7.72 -1.64 15.17
CA ARG A 235 -6.58 -0.75 14.95
C ARG A 235 -5.33 -1.35 15.59
N GLN A 236 -4.17 -1.05 15.01
CA GLN A 236 -2.87 -1.40 15.58
C GLN A 236 -2.62 -2.91 15.79
N ALA A 237 -3.38 -3.79 15.13
CA ALA A 237 -3.19 -5.24 15.22
C ALA A 237 -2.12 -5.83 14.26
N GLY A 238 -1.50 -4.99 13.42
CA GLY A 238 -0.54 -5.47 12.42
C GLY A 238 -1.22 -6.17 11.24
N ASP A 239 -0.58 -7.21 10.71
CA ASP A 239 -1.14 -8.02 9.61
C ASP A 239 -2.21 -8.97 10.16
N PRO A 240 -3.48 -8.87 9.70
CA PRO A 240 -4.57 -9.73 10.18
C PRO A 240 -4.33 -11.21 9.94
N ARG A 241 -3.53 -11.54 8.92
CA ARG A 241 -3.18 -12.91 8.56
C ARG A 241 -2.24 -13.57 9.58
N ALA A 242 -1.61 -12.78 10.44
CA ALA A 242 -0.75 -13.24 11.50
C ALA A 242 -1.48 -13.35 12.86
N LEU A 243 -2.76 -12.96 12.93
CA LEU A 243 -3.56 -13.06 14.15
C LEU A 243 -4.14 -14.47 14.31
N PRO A 244 -4.32 -14.95 15.56
CA PRO A 244 -4.92 -16.26 15.81
C PRO A 244 -6.35 -16.29 15.28
N GLY A 245 -6.76 -17.39 14.65
CA GLY A 245 -8.06 -17.54 13.99
C GLY A 245 -8.04 -17.28 12.49
N TRP A 246 -6.95 -16.75 11.91
CA TRP A 246 -6.89 -16.55 10.46
C TRP A 246 -6.87 -17.89 9.71
N GLU A 247 -5.94 -18.78 10.05
CA GLU A 247 -5.77 -20.08 9.38
C GLU A 247 -6.98 -21.00 9.63
N GLU A 248 -7.58 -20.92 10.82
CA GLU A 248 -8.77 -21.67 11.21
C GLU A 248 -10.06 -21.13 10.61
N GLY A 249 -9.99 -20.05 9.82
CA GLY A 249 -11.16 -19.46 9.19
C GLY A 249 -12.15 -18.83 10.17
N ALA A 250 -11.67 -18.36 11.33
CA ALA A 250 -12.52 -17.73 12.33
C ALA A 250 -12.91 -16.29 12.00
N PHE A 251 -12.21 -15.66 11.07
CA PHE A 251 -12.57 -14.36 10.54
C PHE A 251 -12.01 -14.14 9.13
N THR A 252 -12.52 -13.11 8.47
CA THR A 252 -11.96 -12.56 7.23
C THR A 252 -11.86 -11.04 7.32
N VAL A 253 -10.96 -10.43 6.55
CA VAL A 253 -10.88 -8.97 6.45
C VAL A 253 -12.00 -8.49 5.52
N GLN A 254 -12.92 -7.70 6.05
CA GLN A 254 -14.04 -7.15 5.28
C GLN A 254 -14.60 -5.89 5.93
N GLU A 255 -14.69 -4.82 5.16
CA GLU A 255 -15.26 -3.52 5.56
C GLU A 255 -16.73 -3.65 5.99
N GLN A 256 -17.13 -2.94 7.05
CA GLN A 256 -18.44 -3.13 7.69
C GLN A 256 -19.62 -2.81 6.77
N GLY A 257 -19.49 -1.81 5.89
CA GLY A 257 -20.48 -1.51 4.86
C GLY A 257 -20.69 -2.68 3.91
N SER A 258 -19.61 -3.37 3.51
CA SER A 258 -19.72 -4.60 2.71
C SER A 258 -20.36 -5.76 3.48
N GLN A 259 -20.16 -5.84 4.80
CA GLN A 259 -20.85 -6.81 5.66
C GLN A 259 -22.36 -6.52 5.73
N LEU A 260 -22.73 -5.25 5.86
CA LEU A 260 -24.14 -4.84 5.88
C LEU A 260 -24.84 -5.16 4.56
N LEU A 261 -24.19 -4.93 3.41
CA LEU A 261 -24.78 -5.24 2.09
C LEU A 261 -25.07 -6.74 1.92
N GLY A 262 -24.14 -7.61 2.32
CA GLY A 262 -24.37 -9.06 2.27
C GLY A 262 -25.51 -9.50 3.19
N ALA A 263 -25.59 -8.92 4.40
CA ALA A 263 -26.69 -9.19 5.33
C ALA A 263 -28.05 -8.66 4.82
N LEU A 264 -28.08 -7.49 4.20
CA LEU A 264 -29.30 -6.85 3.69
C LEU A 264 -29.92 -7.60 2.50
N LEU A 265 -29.14 -8.37 1.74
CA LEU A 265 -29.69 -9.26 0.71
C LEU A 265 -30.70 -10.24 1.32
N GLY A 266 -30.45 -10.68 2.57
CA GLY A 266 -31.35 -11.53 3.32
C GLY A 266 -31.44 -12.95 2.76
N ALA A 267 -30.34 -13.48 2.21
CA ALA A 267 -30.26 -14.86 1.74
C ALA A 267 -30.54 -15.86 2.86
N THR A 268 -31.22 -16.94 2.53
CA THR A 268 -31.63 -17.98 3.49
C THR A 268 -31.19 -19.38 3.05
N ALA A 269 -31.24 -20.33 3.98
CA ALA A 269 -30.73 -21.68 3.77
C ALA A 269 -31.38 -22.37 2.55
N GLY A 270 -30.57 -22.98 1.70
CA GLY A 270 -31.00 -23.71 0.50
C GLY A 270 -31.35 -22.83 -0.71
N GLU A 271 -31.27 -21.50 -0.61
CA GLU A 271 -31.48 -20.62 -1.76
C GLU A 271 -30.32 -20.71 -2.77
N ARG A 272 -30.62 -20.40 -4.03
CA ARG A 272 -29.64 -20.16 -5.09
C ARG A 272 -29.49 -18.66 -5.31
N VAL A 273 -28.31 -18.13 -5.01
CA VAL A 273 -28.06 -16.68 -5.02
C VAL A 273 -26.92 -16.27 -5.95
N LEU A 274 -27.04 -15.09 -6.55
CA LEU A 274 -26.04 -14.52 -7.44
C LEU A 274 -25.23 -13.42 -6.73
N ASP A 275 -23.90 -13.50 -6.80
CA ASP A 275 -22.98 -12.39 -6.58
C ASP A 275 -22.43 -11.95 -7.94
N ALA A 276 -23.03 -10.90 -8.53
CA ALA A 276 -22.80 -10.53 -9.92
C ALA A 276 -21.44 -9.86 -10.15
N CYS A 277 -20.81 -9.29 -9.11
CA CYS A 277 -19.52 -8.63 -9.23
C CYS A 277 -18.64 -9.07 -8.06
N ALA A 278 -18.41 -10.38 -8.00
CA ALA A 278 -17.91 -11.07 -6.82
C ALA A 278 -16.52 -10.60 -6.36
N GLY A 279 -15.71 -10.09 -7.28
CA GLY A 279 -14.36 -9.64 -6.98
C GLY A 279 -13.57 -10.72 -6.27
N ARG A 280 -13.04 -10.41 -5.08
CA ARG A 280 -12.27 -11.36 -4.26
C ARG A 280 -13.12 -12.25 -3.34
N GLY A 281 -14.44 -12.25 -3.49
CA GLY A 281 -15.34 -13.15 -2.75
C GLY A 281 -15.71 -12.73 -1.33
N GLY A 282 -15.44 -11.49 -0.93
CA GLY A 282 -15.80 -11.02 0.40
C GLY A 282 -17.30 -11.13 0.67
N LYS A 283 -18.14 -10.74 -0.31
CA LYS A 283 -19.60 -10.83 -0.20
C LYS A 283 -20.08 -12.26 -0.54
N THR A 284 -19.48 -12.90 -1.54
CA THR A 284 -19.70 -14.32 -1.86
C THR A 284 -19.60 -15.23 -0.64
N THR A 285 -18.57 -15.08 0.19
CA THR A 285 -18.43 -15.89 1.43
C THR A 285 -19.50 -15.60 2.48
N GLN A 286 -20.10 -14.39 2.49
CA GLN A 286 -21.27 -14.13 3.33
C GLN A 286 -22.50 -14.87 2.80
N LEU A 287 -22.71 -14.82 1.49
CA LEU A 287 -23.82 -15.50 0.82
C LEU A 287 -23.70 -17.01 1.00
N ALA A 288 -22.51 -17.57 0.80
CA ALA A 288 -22.23 -18.99 0.99
C ALA A 288 -22.53 -19.45 2.43
N ARG A 289 -22.22 -18.63 3.43
CA ARG A 289 -22.68 -18.94 4.80
C ARG A 289 -24.22 -18.88 4.91
N ALA A 290 -24.84 -17.84 4.34
CA ALA A 290 -26.27 -17.60 4.53
C ALA A 290 -27.12 -18.72 3.90
N VAL A 291 -26.73 -19.21 2.72
CA VAL A 291 -27.41 -20.32 2.04
C VAL A 291 -27.03 -21.69 2.61
N GLY A 292 -25.83 -21.80 3.21
CA GLY A 292 -25.39 -22.99 3.93
C GLY A 292 -25.29 -24.25 3.05
N ASP A 293 -25.22 -25.40 3.69
CA ASP A 293 -25.15 -26.69 3.00
C ASP A 293 -26.44 -26.95 2.21
N GLY A 294 -26.29 -27.29 0.93
CA GLY A 294 -27.42 -27.50 0.00
C GLY A 294 -27.99 -26.22 -0.62
N GLY A 295 -27.43 -25.05 -0.29
CA GLY A 295 -27.62 -23.83 -1.07
C GLY A 295 -26.52 -23.63 -2.11
N GLU A 296 -26.75 -22.74 -3.05
CA GLU A 296 -25.84 -22.47 -4.18
C GLU A 296 -25.53 -20.98 -4.28
N VAL A 297 -24.25 -20.65 -4.48
CA VAL A 297 -23.80 -19.29 -4.79
C VAL A 297 -23.13 -19.29 -6.15
N VAL A 298 -23.71 -18.54 -7.07
CA VAL A 298 -23.08 -18.21 -8.35
C VAL A 298 -22.31 -16.91 -8.19
N ALA A 299 -21.00 -16.96 -8.39
CA ALA A 299 -20.10 -15.82 -8.28
C ALA A 299 -19.55 -15.45 -9.66
N ALA A 300 -19.95 -14.28 -10.15
CA ALA A 300 -19.54 -13.78 -11.45
C ALA A 300 -18.60 -12.56 -11.32
N ASP A 301 -17.56 -12.51 -12.13
CA ASP A 301 -16.69 -11.33 -12.29
C ASP A 301 -16.03 -11.37 -13.67
N LEU A 302 -15.69 -10.21 -14.21
CA LEU A 302 -14.94 -10.10 -15.47
C LEU A 302 -13.57 -10.77 -15.39
N HIS A 303 -12.94 -10.77 -14.21
CA HIS A 303 -11.57 -11.24 -14.02
C HIS A 303 -11.52 -12.60 -13.33
N GLU A 304 -11.27 -13.65 -14.11
CA GLU A 304 -11.11 -15.03 -13.64
C GLU A 304 -10.13 -15.16 -12.45
N ALA A 305 -8.98 -14.49 -12.51
CA ALA A 305 -7.98 -14.51 -11.43
C ALA A 305 -8.47 -13.97 -10.07
N ARG A 306 -9.59 -13.22 -10.04
CA ARG A 306 -10.24 -12.80 -8.78
C ARG A 306 -11.14 -13.91 -8.23
N LEU A 307 -11.83 -14.64 -9.11
CA LEU A 307 -12.71 -15.76 -8.77
C LEU A 307 -11.93 -16.93 -8.17
N GLU A 308 -10.71 -17.21 -8.66
CA GLU A 308 -9.84 -18.27 -8.10
C GLU A 308 -9.58 -18.13 -6.58
N GLN A 309 -9.67 -16.92 -6.03
CA GLN A 309 -9.47 -16.67 -4.59
C GLN A 309 -10.69 -17.05 -3.75
N ILE A 310 -11.87 -17.20 -4.37
CA ILE A 310 -13.14 -17.43 -3.68
C ILE A 310 -13.19 -18.83 -3.10
N GLU A 311 -12.81 -19.85 -3.88
CA GLU A 311 -12.77 -21.25 -3.41
C GLU A 311 -11.86 -21.40 -2.20
N ALA A 312 -10.65 -20.84 -2.27
CA ALA A 312 -9.71 -20.87 -1.16
C ALA A 312 -10.26 -20.15 0.08
N ALA A 313 -10.98 -19.04 -0.11
CA ALA A 313 -11.63 -18.32 0.98
C ALA A 313 -12.77 -19.14 1.61
N CYS A 314 -13.65 -19.73 0.81
CA CYS A 314 -14.74 -20.59 1.29
C CYS A 314 -14.22 -21.83 2.01
N ALA A 315 -13.20 -22.49 1.45
CA ALA A 315 -12.56 -23.65 2.06
C ALA A 315 -11.93 -23.31 3.41
N ARG A 316 -11.18 -22.19 3.49
CA ARG A 316 -10.58 -21.72 4.76
C ARG A 316 -11.65 -21.43 5.81
N LEU A 317 -12.77 -20.81 5.40
CA LEU A 317 -13.89 -20.48 6.28
C LEU A 317 -14.81 -21.67 6.59
N GLY A 318 -14.55 -22.85 6.02
CA GLY A 318 -15.36 -24.06 6.22
C GLY A 318 -16.80 -23.93 5.73
N LEU A 319 -17.01 -23.24 4.60
CA LEU A 319 -18.35 -23.03 4.03
C LEU A 319 -18.70 -24.16 3.06
N GLY A 320 -19.88 -24.77 3.23
CA GLY A 320 -20.33 -25.94 2.47
C GLY A 320 -21.38 -25.66 1.37
N ALA A 321 -21.65 -24.39 1.05
CA ALA A 321 -22.49 -24.06 -0.10
C ALA A 321 -21.84 -24.50 -1.42
N GLU A 322 -22.67 -24.89 -2.40
CA GLU A 322 -22.20 -25.14 -3.76
C GLU A 322 -21.78 -23.81 -4.40
N LEU A 323 -20.64 -23.81 -5.09
CA LEU A 323 -20.08 -22.62 -5.73
C LEU A 323 -20.01 -22.83 -7.24
N GLU A 324 -20.61 -21.90 -7.99
CA GLU A 324 -20.43 -21.79 -9.43
C GLU A 324 -19.63 -20.51 -9.72
N LEU A 325 -18.39 -20.64 -10.20
CA LEU A 325 -17.54 -19.50 -10.55
C LEU A 325 -17.65 -19.21 -12.05
N VAL A 326 -18.05 -17.99 -12.41
CA VAL A 326 -18.39 -17.66 -13.80
C VAL A 326 -17.65 -16.39 -14.24
N PRO A 327 -16.56 -16.52 -15.03
CA PRO A 327 -15.93 -15.38 -15.67
C PRO A 327 -16.92 -14.73 -16.66
N LEU A 328 -17.42 -13.54 -16.35
CA LEU A 328 -18.52 -12.92 -17.09
C LEU A 328 -18.39 -11.41 -17.21
N ASP A 329 -18.55 -10.92 -18.44
CA ASP A 329 -18.74 -9.51 -18.75
C ASP A 329 -20.23 -9.18 -18.90
N TRP A 330 -20.82 -8.63 -17.85
CA TRP A 330 -22.23 -8.21 -17.82
C TRP A 330 -22.57 -7.11 -18.85
N THR A 331 -21.59 -6.42 -19.41
CA THR A 331 -21.83 -5.42 -20.47
C THR A 331 -22.10 -6.06 -21.83
N VAL A 332 -21.69 -7.33 -22.01
CA VAL A 332 -21.89 -8.10 -23.23
C VAL A 332 -23.18 -8.92 -23.17
N GLY A 333 -23.52 -9.43 -21.99
CA GLY A 333 -24.73 -10.21 -21.76
C GLY A 333 -24.69 -10.96 -20.44
N ASP A 334 -25.65 -11.86 -20.23
CA ASP A 334 -25.76 -12.71 -19.03
C ASP A 334 -24.96 -14.01 -19.14
N GLY A 335 -24.22 -14.22 -20.24
CA GLY A 335 -23.42 -15.43 -20.46
C GLY A 335 -24.25 -16.71 -20.61
N GLY A 336 -25.57 -16.60 -20.81
CA GLY A 336 -26.47 -17.75 -20.80
C GLY A 336 -26.73 -18.31 -19.40
N LEU A 337 -26.44 -17.54 -18.35
CA LEU A 337 -26.81 -17.91 -16.98
C LEU A 337 -28.33 -18.13 -16.90
N ALA A 338 -28.72 -19.29 -16.36
CA ALA A 338 -30.13 -19.56 -16.12
C ALA A 338 -30.68 -18.50 -15.15
N PRO A 339 -31.79 -17.80 -15.48
CA PRO A 339 -32.36 -16.76 -14.63
C PRO A 339 -33.17 -17.36 -13.47
N SER A 340 -32.55 -18.27 -12.73
CA SER A 340 -33.14 -19.01 -11.61
C SER A 340 -32.38 -18.67 -10.33
N PHE A 341 -32.47 -17.42 -9.90
CA PHE A 341 -31.90 -16.95 -8.65
C PHE A 341 -33.01 -16.49 -7.72
N ASP A 342 -32.98 -16.92 -6.47
CA ASP A 342 -33.87 -16.40 -5.44
C ASP A 342 -33.51 -14.94 -5.13
N ARG A 343 -32.21 -14.62 -5.19
CA ARG A 343 -31.67 -13.28 -4.89
C ARG A 343 -30.43 -12.99 -5.73
N ALA A 344 -30.21 -11.72 -6.03
CA ALA A 344 -29.01 -11.25 -6.71
C ALA A 344 -28.43 -10.02 -6.02
N LEU A 345 -27.11 -10.06 -5.75
CA LEU A 345 -26.32 -8.96 -5.24
C LEU A 345 -25.49 -8.37 -6.37
N VAL A 346 -25.63 -7.07 -6.58
CA VAL A 346 -24.87 -6.33 -7.60
C VAL A 346 -23.99 -5.28 -6.91
N ASP A 347 -22.76 -5.68 -6.59
CA ASP A 347 -21.70 -4.78 -6.12
C ASP A 347 -20.99 -4.14 -7.31
N ALA A 348 -21.70 -3.25 -8.02
CA ALA A 348 -21.27 -2.73 -9.31
C ALA A 348 -19.88 -2.06 -9.26
N PRO A 349 -19.05 -2.21 -10.31
CA PRO A 349 -17.79 -1.47 -10.43
C PRO A 349 -18.03 0.04 -10.29
N CYS A 350 -17.31 0.69 -9.38
CA CYS A 350 -17.49 2.10 -9.05
C CYS A 350 -16.16 2.87 -9.06
N SER A 351 -16.18 4.14 -8.64
CA SER A 351 -15.02 5.03 -8.70
C SER A 351 -13.85 4.68 -7.77
N GLY A 352 -14.00 3.66 -6.92
CA GLY A 352 -12.97 3.21 -6.00
C GLY A 352 -13.45 2.09 -5.09
#